data_AF-A0A1E4TKF5-F1
#
_entry.id   AF-A0A1E4TKF5-F1
#
_cell.length_a   1.000
_cell.length_b   1.000
_cell.length_c   1.000
_cell.angle_alpha   90.00
_cell.angle_beta   90.00
_cell.angle_gamma   90.00
#
_symmetry.space_group_name_H-M   'P 1'
#
loop_
_entity.id
_entity.type
_entity.pdbx_description
1 polymer ?
#
loop_
_entity_poly.entity_id
_entity_poly.type
_entity_poly.pdbx_seq_one_letter_code
_entity_poly.pdbx_strand_id
1 'polypeptide(L)'
;MKFCEIRESATGGRGVFATQAIPRDTVVHSEQVPYASIIFKPFRNETCAYCFKWNSNRNMPVCAAIPGIRFCSTQCIEAWYLQYNYCGYLTSAIDSIVRYYNAHKDMRGEAAAPYLWDALETDQAPSLDLDETACNMAIYAASVLTRECVPTDDAQHQVEQACKLQSSLTELLQAIPEILQTYQGAFQILVRTIKKQPELTDKVTKEKVCYYFGIEAVNAFGIWEQPLFSDSECLGSAVYPEASFFNHSCDPNCGKSFIGSALVITTARDIPSDSELFIAYGSHKLPEDRDERVDYLQKRWFFTCQCPKCATT
;
A
#
# COMPACT_ATOMS: atom_id res chain seq x y z
N MET A 1 -10.21 -16.95 4.81
CA MET A 1 -9.74 -16.91 6.23
C MET A 1 -10.11 -18.20 6.97
N LYS A 2 -9.30 -18.64 7.96
CA LYS A 2 -9.59 -19.85 8.75
C LYS A 2 -10.38 -19.44 10.00
N PHE A 3 -11.50 -20.10 10.28
CA PHE A 3 -12.34 -19.84 11.47
C PHE A 3 -12.95 -18.43 11.56
N CYS A 4 -12.89 -17.66 10.48
CA CYS A 4 -13.33 -16.28 10.47
C CYS A 4 -14.11 -15.98 9.20
N GLU A 5 -15.00 -15.01 9.28
CA GLU A 5 -15.71 -14.46 8.13
C GLU A 5 -15.83 -12.94 8.22
N ILE A 6 -16.08 -12.28 7.09
CA ILE A 6 -16.24 -10.84 7.02
C ILE A 6 -17.73 -10.52 7.21
N ARG A 7 -18.05 -9.65 8.16
CA ARG A 7 -19.42 -9.17 8.44
C ARG A 7 -19.42 -7.64 8.60
N GLU A 8 -20.61 -7.04 8.62
CA GLU A 8 -20.77 -5.66 9.06
C GLU A 8 -20.51 -5.58 10.58
N SER A 9 -19.60 -4.69 10.97
CA SER A 9 -19.27 -4.26 12.31
C SER A 9 -20.13 -3.06 12.71
N ALA A 10 -20.47 -2.97 13.99
CA ALA A 10 -21.26 -1.87 14.52
C ALA A 10 -20.55 -0.52 14.44
N THR A 11 -19.21 -0.50 14.39
CA THR A 11 -18.41 0.73 14.53
C THR A 11 -17.41 0.96 13.40
N GLY A 12 -17.16 -0.03 12.54
CA GLY A 12 -16.04 0.00 11.57
C GLY A 12 -16.41 -0.29 10.12
N GLY A 13 -17.69 -0.28 9.75
CA GLY A 13 -18.09 -0.80 8.43
C GLY A 13 -17.90 -2.31 8.40
N ARG A 14 -17.06 -2.87 7.53
CA ARG A 14 -16.80 -4.32 7.53
C ARG A 14 -15.69 -4.69 8.50
N GLY A 15 -15.81 -5.85 9.13
CA GLY A 15 -14.83 -6.40 10.07
C GLY A 15 -14.71 -7.91 9.94
N VAL A 16 -13.65 -8.48 10.53
CA VAL A 16 -13.42 -9.92 10.58
C VAL A 16 -13.95 -10.48 11.90
N PHE A 17 -14.83 -11.47 11.85
CA PHE A 17 -15.47 -12.07 13.02
C PHE A 17 -15.14 -13.55 13.13
N ALA A 18 -14.91 -14.02 14.35
CA ALA A 18 -14.71 -15.44 14.64
C ALA A 18 -16.01 -16.23 14.42
N THR A 19 -15.96 -17.35 13.69
CA THR A 19 -17.11 -18.25 13.49
C THR A 19 -17.21 -19.34 14.56
N GLN A 20 -16.22 -19.42 15.44
CA GLN A 20 -16.13 -20.33 16.58
C GLN A 20 -15.12 -19.78 17.60
N ALA A 21 -14.99 -20.41 18.76
CA ALA A 21 -13.93 -20.07 19.70
C ALA A 21 -12.53 -20.36 19.10
N ILE A 22 -11.58 -19.44 19.25
CA ILE A 22 -10.22 -19.54 18.71
C ILE A 22 -9.22 -19.40 19.87
N PRO A 23 -8.37 -20.41 20.14
CA PRO A 23 -7.34 -20.31 21.16
C PRO A 23 -6.30 -19.25 20.85
N ARG A 24 -5.68 -18.69 21.90
CA ARG A 24 -4.47 -17.86 21.81
C ARG A 24 -3.40 -18.51 20.93
N ASP A 25 -2.56 -17.68 20.31
CA ASP A 25 -1.43 -18.07 19.46
C ASP A 25 -1.83 -18.87 18.19
N THR A 26 -3.10 -18.77 17.78
CA THR A 26 -3.61 -19.36 16.52
C THR A 26 -3.42 -18.41 15.35
N VAL A 27 -2.84 -18.90 14.24
CA VAL A 27 -2.83 -18.20 12.95
C VAL A 27 -4.24 -18.25 12.33
N VAL A 28 -4.90 -17.10 12.25
CA VAL A 28 -6.27 -16.96 11.72
C VAL A 28 -6.28 -16.55 10.25
N HIS A 29 -5.24 -15.84 9.81
CA HIS A 29 -5.09 -15.40 8.44
C HIS A 29 -3.61 -15.31 8.05
N SER A 30 -3.33 -15.64 6.79
CA SER A 30 -2.04 -15.42 6.17
C SER A 30 -2.24 -15.13 4.69
N GLU A 31 -1.64 -14.04 4.22
CA GLU A 31 -1.66 -13.62 2.83
C GLU A 31 -0.20 -13.56 2.34
N GLN A 32 0.15 -14.44 1.41
CA GLN A 32 1.55 -14.77 1.10
C GLN A 32 2.31 -13.66 0.39
N VAL A 33 1.60 -12.88 -0.41
CA VAL A 33 2.16 -11.84 -1.25
C VAL A 33 1.22 -10.63 -1.26
N PRO A 34 1.71 -9.40 -1.29
CA PRO A 34 0.83 -8.24 -1.37
C PRO A 34 0.17 -8.14 -2.73
N TYR A 35 -1.05 -7.58 -2.75
CA TYR A 35 -1.77 -7.19 -3.95
C TYR A 35 -1.00 -6.14 -4.75
N ALA A 36 -0.45 -5.16 -4.04
CA ALA A 36 0.44 -4.14 -4.58
C ALA A 36 1.38 -3.66 -3.47
N SER A 37 2.60 -3.28 -3.84
CA SER A 37 3.59 -2.76 -2.89
C SER A 37 4.53 -1.75 -3.54
N ILE A 38 5.12 -0.88 -2.72
CA ILE A 38 6.16 0.06 -3.09
C ILE A 38 7.28 -0.05 -2.06
N ILE A 39 8.52 -0.16 -2.53
CA ILE A 39 9.71 0.15 -1.72
C ILE A 39 10.10 1.60 -2.01
N PHE A 40 10.21 2.43 -0.98
CA PHE A 40 10.58 3.83 -1.15
C PHE A 40 11.98 3.96 -1.71
N LYS A 41 12.21 4.98 -2.52
CA LYS A 41 13.41 5.14 -3.34
C LYS A 41 14.72 5.07 -2.55
N PRO A 42 14.85 5.63 -1.33
CA PRO A 42 16.06 5.51 -0.53
C PRO A 42 16.46 4.06 -0.26
N PHE A 43 15.47 3.17 -0.11
CA PHE A 43 15.69 1.79 0.35
C PHE A 43 15.73 0.75 -0.77
N ARG A 44 15.40 1.09 -2.03
CA ARG A 44 15.28 0.10 -3.14
C ARG A 44 16.55 -0.71 -3.41
N ASN A 45 17.72 -0.13 -3.16
CA ASN A 45 18.98 -0.85 -3.35
C ASN A 45 19.27 -1.84 -2.22
N GLU A 46 18.71 -1.61 -1.03
CA GLU A 46 19.02 -2.32 0.21
C GLU A 46 17.89 -3.23 0.66
N THR A 47 16.72 -3.18 0.01
CA THR A 47 15.55 -3.99 0.32
C THR A 47 15.27 -4.97 -0.81
N CYS A 48 15.05 -6.24 -0.47
CA CYS A 48 14.66 -7.27 -1.42
C CYS A 48 13.26 -6.97 -1.96
N ALA A 49 13.13 -6.86 -3.29
CA ALA A 49 11.88 -6.55 -3.97
C ALA A 49 10.81 -7.65 -3.87
N TYR A 50 11.18 -8.86 -3.42
CA TYR A 50 10.24 -9.96 -3.23
C TYR A 50 9.84 -10.15 -1.78
N CYS A 51 10.82 -10.38 -0.89
CA CYS A 51 10.56 -10.78 0.50
C CYS A 51 10.74 -9.65 1.51
N PHE A 52 11.04 -8.44 1.05
CA PHE A 52 11.25 -7.24 1.87
C PHE A 52 12.36 -7.31 2.93
N LYS A 53 13.20 -8.36 2.89
CA LYS A 53 14.42 -8.39 3.69
C LYS A 53 15.24 -7.14 3.39
N TRP A 54 15.64 -6.41 4.42
CA TRP A 54 16.49 -5.23 4.32
C TRP A 54 17.93 -5.52 4.75
N ASN A 55 18.88 -4.76 4.22
CA ASN A 55 20.30 -4.88 4.50
C ASN A 55 20.91 -3.47 4.60
N SER A 56 20.77 -2.87 5.77
CA SER A 56 20.97 -1.45 6.13
C SER A 56 22.32 -0.80 5.80
N ASN A 57 23.24 -1.54 5.19
CA ASN A 57 24.60 -1.07 4.91
C ASN A 57 25.16 -1.63 3.61
N ARG A 58 24.35 -2.36 2.82
CA ARG A 58 24.81 -3.01 1.60
C ARG A 58 23.67 -3.15 0.61
N ASN A 59 24.00 -2.84 -0.64
CA ASN A 59 23.17 -3.23 -1.76
C ASN A 59 22.88 -4.74 -1.69
N MET A 60 21.63 -5.07 -2.02
CA MET A 60 21.20 -6.45 -2.21
C MET A 60 22.07 -7.15 -3.27
N PRO A 61 22.48 -8.41 -3.00
CA PRO A 61 23.52 -9.10 -3.77
C PRO A 61 23.07 -9.51 -5.18
N VAL A 62 21.77 -9.67 -5.41
CA VAL A 62 21.22 -10.13 -6.68
C VAL A 62 20.41 -9.00 -7.33
N CYS A 63 20.57 -8.79 -8.63
CA CYS A 63 19.89 -7.73 -9.38
C CYS A 63 18.99 -8.35 -10.44
N ALA A 64 17.82 -7.76 -10.67
CA ALA A 64 17.07 -8.06 -11.90
C ALA A 64 17.83 -7.54 -13.13
N ALA A 65 17.40 -8.01 -14.31
CA ALA A 65 17.67 -7.34 -15.57
C ALA A 65 17.00 -5.94 -15.66
N ILE A 66 16.22 -5.57 -14.64
CA ILE A 66 15.48 -4.32 -14.51
C ILE A 66 16.23 -3.41 -13.52
N PRO A 67 16.64 -2.20 -13.94
CA PRO A 67 17.33 -1.25 -13.06
C PRO A 67 16.54 -0.92 -11.78
N GLY A 68 17.24 -0.86 -10.65
CA GLY A 68 16.66 -0.45 -9.36
C GLY A 68 15.88 -1.54 -8.63
N ILE A 69 15.76 -2.74 -9.19
CA ILE A 69 15.11 -3.90 -8.57
C ILE A 69 16.18 -4.90 -8.11
N ARG A 70 16.18 -5.22 -6.81
CA ARG A 70 17.21 -6.05 -6.18
C ARG A 70 16.65 -7.13 -5.27
N PHE A 71 17.45 -8.15 -4.99
CA PHE A 71 17.03 -9.34 -4.26
C PHE A 71 18.12 -9.87 -3.34
N CYS A 72 17.70 -10.55 -2.27
CA CYS A 72 18.60 -11.21 -1.35
C CYS A 72 19.12 -12.57 -1.86
N SER A 73 18.45 -13.19 -2.85
CA SER A 73 18.83 -14.50 -3.39
C SER A 73 18.28 -14.74 -4.80
N THR A 74 18.79 -15.78 -5.47
CA THR A 74 18.28 -16.25 -6.78
C THR A 74 16.84 -16.76 -6.70
N GLN A 75 16.44 -17.35 -5.57
CA GLN A 75 15.07 -17.81 -5.37
C GLN A 75 14.08 -16.63 -5.29
N CYS A 76 14.49 -15.52 -4.67
CA CYS A 76 13.63 -14.34 -4.59
C CYS A 76 13.42 -13.67 -5.95
N ILE A 77 14.46 -13.61 -6.80
CA ILE A 77 14.32 -13.05 -8.14
C ILE A 77 13.46 -13.95 -9.05
N GLU A 78 13.60 -15.28 -8.97
CA GLU A 78 12.76 -16.23 -9.70
C GLU A 78 11.28 -16.11 -9.28
N ALA A 79 11.00 -16.12 -7.97
CA ALA A 79 9.65 -15.97 -7.45
C ALA A 79 9.05 -14.61 -7.83
N TRP A 80 9.85 -13.54 -7.78
CA TRP A 80 9.42 -12.22 -8.20
C TRP A 80 9.14 -12.14 -9.69
N TYR A 81 9.93 -12.78 -10.55
CA TYR A 81 9.64 -12.81 -11.99
C TYR A 81 8.33 -13.55 -12.29
N LEU A 82 8.01 -14.60 -11.55
CA LEU A 82 6.72 -15.29 -11.69
C LEU A 82 5.53 -14.43 -11.29
N GLN A 83 5.71 -13.56 -10.28
CA GLN A 83 4.62 -12.79 -9.68
C GLN A 83 4.48 -11.35 -10.21
N TYR A 84 5.60 -10.70 -10.55
CA TYR A 84 5.69 -9.24 -10.64
C TYR A 84 6.56 -8.72 -11.80
N ASN A 85 7.07 -9.58 -12.70
CA ASN A 85 7.97 -9.18 -13.78
C ASN A 85 7.53 -7.91 -14.51
N TYR A 86 6.26 -7.90 -14.93
CA TYR A 86 5.67 -6.82 -15.70
C TYR A 86 5.61 -5.49 -14.91
N CYS A 87 5.30 -5.56 -13.61
CA CYS A 87 5.30 -4.40 -12.70
C CYS A 87 6.68 -3.75 -12.60
N GLY A 88 7.77 -4.54 -12.60
CA GLY A 88 9.11 -3.96 -12.49
C GLY A 88 9.53 -3.17 -13.72
N TYR A 89 9.15 -3.59 -14.94
CA TYR A 89 9.44 -2.81 -16.14
C TYR A 89 8.77 -1.43 -16.09
N LEU A 90 7.50 -1.39 -15.65
CA LEU A 90 6.79 -0.12 -15.44
C LEU A 90 7.47 0.73 -14.37
N THR A 91 7.88 0.13 -13.26
CA THR A 91 8.61 0.82 -12.19
C THR A 91 9.88 1.48 -12.72
N SER A 92 10.68 0.76 -13.50
CA SER A 92 11.90 1.30 -14.13
C SER A 92 11.60 2.40 -15.16
N ALA A 93 10.51 2.28 -15.91
CA ALA A 93 10.08 3.28 -16.87
C ALA A 93 9.63 4.57 -16.18
N ILE A 94 8.83 4.44 -15.10
CA ILE A 94 8.41 5.55 -14.23
C ILE A 94 9.63 6.29 -13.67
N ASP A 95 10.59 5.57 -13.08
CA ASP A 95 11.82 6.17 -12.54
C ASP A 95 12.61 6.93 -13.61
N SER A 96 12.63 6.42 -14.83
CA SER A 96 13.34 7.06 -15.95
C SER A 96 12.65 8.35 -16.39
N ILE A 97 11.31 8.37 -16.41
CA ILE A 97 10.51 9.58 -16.66
C ILE A 97 10.76 10.59 -15.54
N VAL A 98 10.63 10.21 -14.28
CA VAL A 98 10.83 11.12 -13.13
C VAL A 98 12.25 11.71 -13.12
N ARG A 99 13.27 10.91 -13.43
CA ARG A 99 14.65 11.41 -13.58
C ARG A 99 14.78 12.43 -14.71
N TYR A 100 14.18 12.16 -15.87
CA TYR A 100 14.18 13.09 -17.00
C TYR A 100 13.55 14.43 -16.62
N TYR A 101 12.37 14.42 -16.00
CA TYR A 101 11.66 15.65 -15.61
C TYR A 101 12.44 16.46 -14.56
N ASN A 102 12.98 15.80 -13.54
CA ASN A 102 13.78 16.46 -12.51
C ASN A 102 15.07 17.08 -13.07
N ALA A 103 15.67 16.48 -14.10
CA ALA A 103 16.85 17.03 -14.79
C ALA A 103 16.51 18.24 -15.69
N HIS A 104 15.25 18.40 -16.12
CA HIS A 104 14.80 19.47 -17.02
C HIS A 104 13.83 20.44 -16.32
N LYS A 105 13.91 20.52 -14.98
CA LYS A 105 13.04 21.33 -14.13
C LYS A 105 13.09 22.85 -14.44
N ASP A 106 14.13 23.31 -15.12
CA ASP A 106 14.35 24.72 -15.47
C ASP A 106 13.66 25.12 -16.78
N MET A 107 13.09 24.16 -17.53
CA MET A 107 12.34 24.39 -18.77
C MET A 107 10.82 24.56 -18.53
N ARG A 108 10.40 24.82 -17.28
CA ARG A 108 8.98 24.88 -16.89
C ARG A 108 8.33 26.19 -17.33
N GLY A 109 7.17 26.09 -18.00
CA GLY A 109 6.20 27.19 -18.07
C GLY A 109 5.32 27.22 -16.81
N GLU A 110 4.74 28.37 -16.47
CA GLU A 110 3.78 28.47 -15.36
C GLU A 110 2.59 27.53 -15.58
N ALA A 111 2.26 26.71 -14.58
CA ALA A 111 1.14 25.77 -14.67
C ALA A 111 -0.18 26.55 -14.72
N ALA A 112 -0.89 26.46 -15.85
CA ALA A 112 -2.22 27.02 -15.99
C ALA A 112 -3.25 26.14 -15.26
N ALA A 113 -3.75 26.64 -14.13
CA ALA A 113 -4.97 26.27 -13.39
C ALA A 113 -5.13 24.80 -12.87
N PRO A 114 -5.84 24.58 -11.73
CA PRO A 114 -5.73 23.35 -10.94
C PRO A 114 -6.55 22.13 -11.42
N TYR A 115 -7.22 22.20 -12.57
CA TYR A 115 -8.23 21.19 -12.96
C TYR A 115 -8.21 20.84 -14.44
N LEU A 116 -7.13 20.23 -14.93
CA LEU A 116 -7.11 19.70 -16.29
C LEU A 116 -6.62 18.24 -16.32
N TRP A 117 -7.39 17.34 -15.70
CA TRP A 117 -7.19 15.90 -15.87
C TRP A 117 -7.14 15.50 -17.36
N ASP A 118 -8.04 16.09 -18.16
CA ASP A 118 -8.10 15.88 -19.61
C ASP A 118 -6.85 16.40 -20.34
N ALA A 119 -6.21 17.47 -19.86
CA ALA A 119 -4.96 17.94 -20.45
C ALA A 119 -3.76 17.10 -20.03
N LEU A 120 -3.77 16.46 -18.85
CA LEU A 120 -2.72 15.53 -18.41
C LEU A 120 -2.61 14.32 -19.32
N GLU A 121 -3.69 13.99 -20.02
CA GLU A 121 -3.73 12.94 -21.03
C GLU A 121 -3.14 13.37 -22.38
N THR A 122 -2.71 14.62 -22.57
CA THR A 122 -2.16 15.08 -23.86
C THR A 122 -0.64 15.14 -23.85
N ASP A 123 0.00 15.00 -25.02
CA ASP A 123 1.45 15.18 -25.16
C ASP A 123 1.88 16.64 -24.92
N GLN A 124 0.92 17.57 -24.90
CA GLN A 124 1.10 18.99 -24.60
C GLN A 124 0.89 19.33 -23.12
N ALA A 125 0.67 18.33 -22.25
CA ALA A 125 0.41 18.56 -20.84
C ALA A 125 1.57 19.33 -20.17
N PRO A 126 1.27 20.30 -19.28
CA PRO A 126 2.31 21.07 -18.58
C PRO A 126 3.22 20.14 -17.76
N SER A 127 4.48 20.53 -17.63
CA SER A 127 5.46 19.82 -16.80
C SER A 127 5.10 20.04 -15.33
N LEU A 128 4.57 19.01 -14.65
CA LEU A 128 4.29 19.05 -13.22
C LEU A 128 5.60 18.90 -12.42
N ASP A 129 5.65 19.48 -11.23
CA ASP A 129 6.70 19.16 -10.26
C ASP A 129 6.47 17.75 -9.74
N LEU A 130 7.26 16.79 -10.24
CA LEU A 130 7.13 15.38 -9.88
C LEU A 130 8.03 15.10 -8.68
N ASP A 131 7.41 15.11 -7.50
CA ASP A 131 8.08 14.71 -6.27
C ASP A 131 8.19 13.18 -6.13
N GLU A 132 8.90 12.74 -5.09
CA GLU A 132 9.08 11.31 -4.81
C GLU A 132 7.76 10.63 -4.45
N THR A 133 6.85 11.34 -3.79
CA THR A 133 5.53 10.84 -3.39
C THR A 133 4.70 10.48 -4.62
N ALA A 134 4.62 11.37 -5.62
CA ALA A 134 3.94 11.13 -6.87
C ALA A 134 4.53 9.94 -7.63
N CYS A 135 5.85 9.76 -7.58
CA CYS A 135 6.53 8.60 -8.15
C CYS A 135 6.10 7.30 -7.44
N ASN A 136 6.12 7.28 -6.11
CA ASN A 136 5.70 6.11 -5.32
C ASN A 136 4.23 5.76 -5.60
N MET A 137 3.35 6.75 -5.62
CA MET A 137 1.93 6.58 -5.97
C MET A 137 1.75 6.00 -7.38
N ALA A 138 2.47 6.52 -8.37
CA ALA A 138 2.44 5.99 -9.73
C ALA A 138 2.92 4.52 -9.77
N ILE A 139 3.96 4.17 -9.00
CA ILE A 139 4.44 2.78 -8.91
C ILE A 139 3.39 1.86 -8.29
N TYR A 140 2.70 2.30 -7.24
CA TYR A 140 1.60 1.54 -6.64
C TYR A 140 0.47 1.29 -7.64
N ALA A 141 -0.03 2.35 -8.30
CA ALA A 141 -1.10 2.20 -9.27
C ALA A 141 -0.68 1.34 -10.46
N ALA A 142 0.58 1.43 -10.92
CA ALA A 142 1.11 0.52 -11.91
C ALA A 142 1.11 -0.93 -11.40
N SER A 143 1.55 -1.17 -10.16
CA SER A 143 1.49 -2.50 -9.54
C SER A 143 0.06 -3.05 -9.52
N VAL A 144 -0.93 -2.23 -9.14
CA VAL A 144 -2.34 -2.61 -9.15
C VAL A 144 -2.82 -2.98 -10.55
N LEU A 145 -2.60 -2.10 -11.53
CA LEU A 145 -3.03 -2.31 -12.92
C LEU A 145 -2.42 -3.57 -13.53
N THR A 146 -1.15 -3.84 -13.22
CA THR A 146 -0.50 -5.08 -13.67
C THR A 146 -1.07 -6.31 -12.98
N ARG A 147 -1.39 -6.24 -11.68
CA ARG A 147 -2.01 -7.34 -10.94
C ARG A 147 -3.37 -7.71 -11.53
N GLU A 148 -4.17 -6.72 -11.95
CA GLU A 148 -5.43 -6.94 -12.69
C GLU A 148 -5.25 -7.64 -14.06
N CYS A 149 -4.02 -7.72 -14.59
CA CYS A 149 -3.70 -8.41 -15.83
C CYS A 149 -3.13 -9.82 -15.62
N VAL A 150 -2.76 -10.20 -14.40
CA VAL A 150 -2.14 -11.50 -14.13
C VAL A 150 -3.23 -12.60 -14.10
N PRO A 151 -3.19 -13.59 -15.00
CA PRO A 151 -4.25 -14.60 -15.11
C PRO A 151 -4.00 -15.78 -14.16
N THR A 152 -3.78 -15.51 -12.87
CA THR A 152 -3.68 -16.55 -11.84
C THR A 152 -4.85 -16.44 -10.87
N ASP A 153 -5.32 -17.59 -10.37
CA ASP A 153 -6.43 -17.64 -9.41
C ASP A 153 -6.14 -16.78 -8.16
N ASP A 154 -4.88 -16.77 -7.70
CA ASP A 154 -4.42 -15.95 -6.58
C ASP A 154 -4.52 -14.45 -6.87
N ALA A 155 -4.06 -14.00 -8.04
CA ALA A 155 -4.13 -12.59 -8.41
C ALA A 155 -5.58 -12.14 -8.63
N GLN A 156 -6.42 -12.98 -9.25
CA GLN A 156 -7.84 -12.69 -9.45
C GLN A 156 -8.58 -12.61 -8.12
N HIS A 157 -8.36 -13.55 -7.20
CA HIS A 157 -8.93 -13.51 -5.86
C HIS A 157 -8.52 -12.24 -5.10
N GLN A 158 -7.25 -11.83 -5.17
CA GLN A 158 -6.81 -10.57 -4.57
C GLN A 158 -7.48 -9.34 -5.20
N VAL A 159 -7.66 -9.30 -6.52
CA VAL A 159 -8.39 -8.22 -7.20
C VAL A 159 -9.84 -8.17 -6.70
N GLU A 160 -10.51 -9.31 -6.60
CA GLU A 160 -11.89 -9.40 -6.08
C GLU A 160 -12.00 -8.91 -4.65
N GLN A 161 -11.03 -9.22 -3.78
CA GLN A 161 -11.01 -8.69 -2.42
C GLN A 161 -10.62 -7.20 -2.39
N ALA A 162 -9.68 -6.76 -3.22
CA ALA A 162 -9.25 -5.36 -3.30
C ALA A 162 -10.40 -4.44 -3.75
N CYS A 163 -11.25 -4.88 -4.68
CA CYS A 163 -12.45 -4.16 -5.12
C CYS A 163 -13.45 -3.92 -3.98
N LYS A 164 -13.36 -4.69 -2.90
CA LYS A 164 -14.19 -4.52 -1.71
C LYS A 164 -13.54 -3.58 -0.70
N LEU A 165 -12.30 -3.14 -0.83
CA LEU A 165 -11.67 -2.28 0.19
C LEU A 165 -12.32 -0.89 0.25
N GLN A 166 -12.24 -0.26 1.43
CA GLN A 166 -12.63 1.13 1.57
C GLN A 166 -11.64 2.02 0.80
N SER A 167 -12.14 2.94 0.00
CA SER A 167 -11.34 4.00 -0.64
C SER A 167 -11.76 5.34 -0.06
N SER A 168 -10.86 6.04 0.63
CA SER A 168 -11.17 7.30 1.34
C SER A 168 -10.56 8.52 0.67
N LEU A 169 -10.68 8.59 -0.65
CA LEU A 169 -10.11 9.67 -1.44
C LEU A 169 -10.72 11.03 -1.07
N THR A 170 -12.05 11.07 -0.89
CA THR A 170 -12.77 12.31 -0.61
C THR A 170 -12.35 12.89 0.73
N GLU A 171 -12.32 12.05 1.77
CA GLU A 171 -11.90 12.40 3.12
C GLU A 171 -10.45 12.88 3.14
N LEU A 172 -9.57 12.21 2.38
CA LEU A 172 -8.18 12.59 2.27
C LEU A 172 -7.99 13.95 1.57
N LEU A 173 -8.71 14.22 0.47
CA LEU A 173 -8.66 15.51 -0.21
C LEU A 173 -9.26 16.65 0.64
N GLN A 174 -10.27 16.34 1.46
CA GLN A 174 -10.82 17.31 2.42
C GLN A 174 -9.84 17.62 3.55
N ALA A 175 -9.13 16.61 4.04
CA ALA A 175 -8.15 16.75 5.12
C ALA A 175 -6.83 17.40 4.66
N ILE A 176 -6.39 17.10 3.43
CA ILE A 176 -5.11 17.55 2.86
C ILE A 176 -5.32 17.97 1.39
N PRO A 177 -5.90 19.15 1.12
CA PRO A 177 -6.17 19.61 -0.25
C PRO A 177 -4.92 19.67 -1.15
N GLU A 178 -3.75 19.92 -0.56
CA GLU A 178 -2.46 20.03 -1.24
C GLU A 178 -2.04 18.71 -1.90
N ILE A 179 -2.53 17.56 -1.40
CA ILE A 179 -2.19 16.24 -1.96
C ILE A 179 -2.70 16.06 -3.40
N LEU A 180 -3.68 16.87 -3.82
CA LEU A 180 -4.23 16.85 -5.17
C LEU A 180 -3.15 17.04 -6.24
N GLN A 181 -2.17 17.91 -6.00
CA GLN A 181 -1.09 18.15 -6.96
C GLN A 181 -0.21 16.91 -7.14
N THR A 182 0.12 16.23 -6.04
CA THR A 182 0.85 14.96 -6.06
C THR A 182 0.07 13.89 -6.84
N TYR A 183 -1.25 13.85 -6.69
CA TYR A 183 -2.13 12.87 -7.35
C TYR A 183 -2.18 13.11 -8.86
N GLN A 184 -2.28 14.38 -9.27
CA GLN A 184 -2.20 14.78 -10.67
C GLN A 184 -0.83 14.43 -11.26
N GLY A 185 0.26 14.65 -10.52
CA GLY A 185 1.61 14.24 -10.91
C GLY A 185 1.72 12.73 -11.13
N ALA A 186 1.22 11.94 -10.18
CA ALA A 186 1.21 10.48 -10.27
C ALA A 186 0.41 9.96 -11.48
N PHE A 187 -0.77 10.53 -11.73
CA PHE A 187 -1.59 10.21 -12.90
C PHE A 187 -0.88 10.56 -14.21
N GLN A 188 -0.26 11.73 -14.29
CA GLN A 188 0.48 12.16 -15.47
C GLN A 188 1.67 11.23 -15.78
N ILE A 189 2.40 10.79 -14.74
CA ILE A 189 3.46 9.78 -14.86
C ILE A 189 2.88 8.48 -15.43
N LEU A 190 1.78 7.98 -14.85
CA LEU A 190 1.14 6.73 -15.26
C LEU A 190 0.71 6.78 -16.71
N VAL A 191 -0.05 7.80 -17.11
CA VAL A 191 -0.56 7.93 -18.48
C VAL A 191 0.59 7.94 -19.48
N ARG A 192 1.65 8.70 -19.24
CA ARG A 192 2.82 8.75 -20.14
C ARG A 192 3.61 7.44 -20.19
N THR A 193 3.69 6.71 -19.08
CA THR A 193 4.37 5.42 -19.02
C THR A 193 3.56 4.33 -19.71
N ILE A 194 2.26 4.28 -19.41
CA ILE A 194 1.36 3.20 -19.77
C ILE A 194 0.81 3.35 -21.18
N LYS A 195 0.66 4.57 -21.73
CA LYS A 195 0.33 4.76 -23.15
C LYS A 195 1.28 4.06 -24.12
N LYS A 196 2.50 3.75 -23.66
CA LYS A 196 3.49 2.97 -24.43
C LYS A 196 3.26 1.45 -24.35
N GLN A 197 2.25 1.00 -23.62
CA GLN A 197 1.89 -0.39 -23.36
C GLN A 197 0.43 -0.62 -23.80
N PRO A 198 0.19 -1.03 -25.07
CA PRO A 198 -1.15 -1.17 -25.65
C PRO A 198 -2.13 -1.99 -24.79
N GLU A 199 -1.64 -3.03 -24.13
CA GLU A 199 -2.41 -3.94 -23.28
C GLU A 199 -2.94 -3.30 -21.98
N LEU A 200 -2.39 -2.16 -21.58
CA LEU A 200 -2.76 -1.44 -20.37
C LEU A 200 -3.41 -0.08 -20.64
N THR A 201 -3.27 0.49 -21.84
CA THR A 201 -3.75 1.84 -22.18
C THR A 201 -5.22 2.05 -21.79
N ASP A 202 -6.11 1.13 -22.17
CA ASP A 202 -7.54 1.24 -21.89
C ASP A 202 -7.91 0.97 -20.42
N LYS A 203 -6.95 0.49 -19.60
CA LYS A 203 -7.15 0.21 -18.18
C LYS A 203 -6.85 1.40 -17.28
N VAL A 204 -6.17 2.43 -17.79
CA VAL A 204 -5.81 3.63 -17.03
C VAL A 204 -6.85 4.71 -17.24
N THR A 205 -7.77 4.84 -16.28
CA THR A 205 -8.68 5.99 -16.21
C THR A 205 -8.40 6.79 -14.95
N LYS A 206 -8.75 8.08 -14.99
CA LYS A 206 -8.69 8.97 -13.82
C LYS A 206 -9.41 8.35 -12.62
N GLU A 207 -10.61 7.82 -12.83
CA GLU A 207 -11.47 7.25 -11.79
C GLU A 207 -10.79 6.07 -11.12
N LYS A 208 -10.21 5.15 -11.91
CA LYS A 208 -9.47 3.99 -11.39
C LYS A 208 -8.25 4.40 -10.60
N VAL A 209 -7.43 5.29 -11.14
CA VAL A 209 -6.20 5.75 -10.47
C VAL A 209 -6.51 6.46 -9.16
N CYS A 210 -7.51 7.34 -9.16
CA CYS A 210 -8.02 8.01 -7.96
C CYS A 210 -8.53 7.00 -6.92
N TYR A 211 -9.27 5.98 -7.37
CA TYR A 211 -9.78 4.91 -6.51
C TYR A 211 -8.63 4.11 -5.85
N TYR A 212 -7.59 3.76 -6.60
CA TYR A 212 -6.42 3.05 -6.09
C TYR A 212 -5.67 3.87 -5.03
N PHE A 213 -5.51 5.18 -5.24
CA PHE A 213 -4.87 6.05 -4.26
C PHE A 213 -5.67 6.13 -2.95
N GLY A 214 -6.99 6.21 -3.04
CA GLY A 214 -7.85 6.17 -1.86
C GLY A 214 -7.80 4.82 -1.12
N ILE A 215 -7.58 3.69 -1.84
CA ILE A 215 -7.33 2.38 -1.21
C ILE A 215 -6.00 2.38 -0.47
N GLU A 216 -4.90 2.72 -1.16
CA GLU A 216 -3.54 2.71 -0.58
C GLU A 216 -3.49 3.54 0.70
N ALA A 217 -4.10 4.73 0.65
CA ALA A 217 -4.09 5.67 1.76
C ALA A 217 -4.61 5.06 3.06
N VAL A 218 -5.65 4.21 3.04
CA VAL A 218 -6.29 3.73 4.28
C VAL A 218 -6.18 2.22 4.52
N ASN A 219 -5.62 1.46 3.57
CA ASN A 219 -5.48 0.00 3.69
C ASN A 219 -4.01 -0.48 3.67
N ALA A 220 -3.05 0.39 3.37
CA ALA A 220 -1.65 -0.04 3.27
C ALA A 220 -1.03 -0.36 4.64
N PHE A 221 -0.29 -1.46 4.67
CA PHE A 221 0.61 -1.85 5.74
C PHE A 221 2.00 -1.33 5.42
N GLY A 222 2.69 -0.76 6.42
CA GLY A 222 4.09 -0.38 6.24
C GLY A 222 4.99 -1.61 6.14
N ILE A 223 6.01 -1.50 5.30
CA ILE A 223 7.14 -2.42 5.23
C ILE A 223 8.23 -1.83 6.11
N TRP A 224 8.66 -2.53 7.14
CA TRP A 224 9.55 -1.97 8.15
C TRP A 224 10.85 -2.75 8.28
N GLU A 225 11.89 -2.04 8.72
CA GLU A 225 13.12 -2.65 9.19
C GLU A 225 12.85 -3.79 10.19
N GLN A 226 13.68 -4.84 10.11
CA GLN A 226 13.64 -5.99 11.00
C GLN A 226 15.06 -6.30 11.53
N PRO A 227 15.22 -6.63 12.83
CA PRO A 227 14.19 -6.62 13.85
C PRO A 227 13.73 -5.19 14.16
N LEU A 228 12.48 -5.08 14.58
CA LEU A 228 11.84 -3.81 14.80
C LEU A 228 12.28 -3.17 16.13
N PHE A 229 12.66 -1.89 16.06
CA PHE A 229 12.96 -1.01 17.18
C PHE A 229 12.13 0.28 17.13
N SER A 230 12.30 1.15 18.14
CA SER A 230 11.55 2.41 18.25
C SER A 230 11.88 3.42 17.15
N ASP A 231 13.08 3.32 16.58
CA ASP A 231 13.64 4.19 15.54
C ASP A 231 13.71 3.50 14.17
N SER A 232 13.09 2.32 14.03
CA SER A 232 13.07 1.59 12.77
C SER A 232 12.41 2.37 11.65
N GLU A 233 13.04 2.33 10.48
CA GLU A 233 12.54 3.04 9.31
C GLU A 233 11.41 2.28 8.59
N CYS A 234 10.47 3.05 8.04
CA CYS A 234 9.47 2.53 7.12
C CYS A 234 10.08 2.50 5.71
N LEU A 235 10.36 1.30 5.23
CA LEU A 235 11.02 1.02 3.96
C LEU A 235 10.08 1.15 2.75
N GLY A 236 8.77 1.12 2.99
CA GLY A 236 7.76 1.09 1.94
C GLY A 236 6.35 0.84 2.45
N SER A 237 5.42 0.61 1.53
CA SER A 237 4.03 0.26 1.83
C SER A 237 3.54 -0.90 0.96
N ALA A 238 2.57 -1.67 1.48
CA ALA A 238 2.01 -2.82 0.80
C ALA A 238 0.54 -3.04 1.20
N VAL A 239 -0.32 -3.37 0.24
CA VAL A 239 -1.74 -3.66 0.48
C VAL A 239 -1.96 -5.17 0.45
N TYR A 240 -2.62 -5.67 1.49
CA TYR A 240 -3.03 -7.06 1.68
C TYR A 240 -4.56 -7.08 1.84
N PRO A 241 -5.33 -7.26 0.76
CA PRO A 241 -6.77 -7.03 0.79
C PRO A 241 -7.53 -7.79 1.86
N GLU A 242 -7.25 -9.09 2.07
CA GLU A 242 -7.97 -9.85 3.10
C GLU A 242 -7.59 -9.36 4.50
N ALA A 243 -6.32 -9.06 4.73
CA ALA A 243 -5.88 -8.54 6.01
C ALA A 243 -6.39 -7.12 6.32
N SER A 244 -6.74 -6.35 5.29
CA SER A 244 -7.23 -4.97 5.44
C SER A 244 -8.64 -4.91 6.04
N PHE A 245 -9.37 -6.04 6.11
CA PHE A 245 -10.67 -6.11 6.80
C PHE A 245 -10.57 -6.20 8.32
N PHE A 246 -9.38 -6.40 8.89
CA PHE A 246 -9.22 -6.39 10.34
C PHE A 246 -9.28 -4.95 10.84
N ASN A 247 -10.30 -4.66 11.64
CA ASN A 247 -10.50 -3.31 12.20
C ASN A 247 -9.49 -2.98 13.30
N HIS A 248 -9.44 -1.70 13.65
CA HIS A 248 -8.56 -1.21 14.70
C HIS A 248 -9.13 -1.39 16.11
N SER A 249 -8.28 -1.81 17.05
CA SER A 249 -8.45 -1.55 18.49
C SER A 249 -7.12 -1.10 19.10
N CYS A 250 -7.14 -0.13 20.03
CA CYS A 250 -5.96 0.24 20.82
C CYS A 250 -5.60 -0.83 21.87
N ASP A 251 -6.51 -1.77 22.15
CA ASP A 251 -6.23 -3.04 22.85
C ASP A 251 -6.58 -4.21 21.89
N PRO A 252 -5.70 -4.53 20.92
CA PRO A 252 -6.01 -5.53 19.91
C PRO A 252 -6.01 -6.94 20.50
N ASN A 253 -6.86 -7.79 19.94
CA ASN A 253 -6.90 -9.22 20.27
C ASN A 253 -6.11 -10.08 19.27
N CYS A 254 -5.56 -9.47 18.20
CA CYS A 254 -4.66 -10.09 17.25
C CYS A 254 -3.36 -9.27 17.07
N GLY A 255 -2.25 -9.97 16.86
CA GLY A 255 -1.00 -9.42 16.38
C GLY A 255 -0.86 -9.62 14.87
N LYS A 256 -0.13 -8.72 14.21
CA LYS A 256 0.29 -8.84 12.82
C LYS A 256 1.81 -8.97 12.76
N SER A 257 2.30 -9.85 11.89
CA SER A 257 3.73 -10.05 11.64
C SER A 257 4.00 -10.32 10.16
N PHE A 258 5.26 -10.16 9.76
CA PHE A 258 5.70 -10.45 8.41
C PHE A 258 6.68 -11.63 8.42
N ILE A 259 6.44 -12.61 7.56
CA ILE A 259 7.37 -13.72 7.30
C ILE A 259 7.76 -13.62 5.82
N GLY A 260 8.91 -12.98 5.55
CA GLY A 260 9.20 -12.50 4.20
C GLY A 260 8.15 -11.46 3.79
N SER A 261 7.55 -11.65 2.61
CA SER A 261 6.42 -10.82 2.14
C SER A 261 5.05 -11.32 2.60
N ALA A 262 4.96 -12.43 3.32
CA ALA A 262 3.69 -12.91 3.83
C ALA A 262 3.27 -12.09 5.06
N LEU A 263 2.08 -11.52 5.03
CA LEU A 263 1.46 -10.94 6.22
C LEU A 263 0.70 -12.04 6.97
N VAL A 264 0.96 -12.18 8.26
CA VAL A 264 0.37 -13.21 9.12
C VAL A 264 -0.35 -12.53 10.30
N ILE A 265 -1.60 -12.93 10.53
CA ILE A 265 -2.40 -12.49 11.68
C ILE A 265 -2.56 -13.65 12.65
N THR A 266 -2.16 -13.42 13.91
CA THR A 266 -2.18 -14.40 14.99
C THR A 266 -2.94 -13.85 16.19
N THR A 267 -3.82 -14.64 16.79
CA THR A 267 -4.56 -14.26 18.00
C THR A 267 -3.60 -14.05 19.18
N ALA A 268 -3.70 -12.91 19.86
CA ALA A 268 -2.90 -12.59 21.04
C ALA A 268 -3.52 -13.10 22.36
N ARG A 269 -4.78 -13.53 22.32
CA ARG A 269 -5.56 -14.07 23.44
C ARG A 269 -6.66 -14.99 22.90
N ASP A 270 -7.31 -15.75 23.78
CA ASP A 270 -8.47 -16.56 23.40
C ASP A 270 -9.61 -15.67 22.88
N ILE A 271 -10.21 -16.05 21.75
CA ILE A 271 -11.27 -15.31 21.08
C ILE A 271 -12.57 -16.12 21.21
N PRO A 272 -13.63 -15.59 21.83
CA PRO A 272 -14.95 -16.21 21.83
C PRO A 272 -15.54 -16.27 20.42
N SER A 273 -16.48 -17.20 20.20
CA SER A 273 -17.30 -17.21 18.98
C SER A 273 -17.99 -15.85 18.80
N ASP A 274 -18.15 -15.44 17.54
CA ASP A 274 -18.85 -14.22 17.12
C ASP A 274 -18.22 -12.91 17.60
N SER A 275 -17.01 -12.97 18.17
CA SER A 275 -16.22 -11.79 18.50
C SER A 275 -15.51 -11.25 17.26
N GLU A 276 -15.41 -9.92 17.16
CA GLU A 276 -14.62 -9.25 16.13
C GLU A 276 -13.11 -9.37 16.44
N LEU A 277 -12.31 -9.56 15.40
CA LEU A 277 -10.85 -9.62 15.46
C LEU A 277 -10.28 -8.26 15.10
N PHE A 278 -9.41 -7.74 15.98
CA PHE A 278 -8.83 -6.42 15.86
C PHE A 278 -7.31 -6.47 15.82
N ILE A 279 -6.71 -5.61 15.00
CA ILE A 279 -5.28 -5.33 14.97
C ILE A 279 -4.99 -3.89 15.40
N ALA A 280 -3.74 -3.59 15.77
CA ALA A 280 -3.30 -2.21 15.93
C ALA A 280 -3.03 -1.57 14.55
N TYR A 281 -3.56 -0.37 14.32
CA TYR A 281 -3.26 0.46 13.14
C TYR A 281 -2.07 1.37 13.45
N GLY A 282 -1.40 1.81 12.38
CA GLY A 282 -0.30 2.75 12.47
C GLY A 282 1.05 2.14 12.80
N SER A 283 1.91 3.01 13.32
CA SER A 283 3.27 2.65 13.71
C SER A 283 3.25 1.62 14.83
N HIS A 284 4.43 1.05 15.06
CA HIS A 284 4.65 0.04 16.09
C HIS A 284 4.36 0.51 17.51
N LYS A 285 4.26 1.84 17.70
CA LYS A 285 3.90 2.43 18.98
C LYS A 285 2.94 3.59 18.75
N LEU A 286 1.66 3.33 18.98
CA LEU A 286 0.68 4.38 19.11
C LEU A 286 1.00 5.25 20.34
N PRO A 287 0.62 6.55 20.34
CA PRO A 287 0.73 7.39 21.53
C PRO A 287 0.15 6.73 22.79
N GLU A 288 0.72 6.99 23.97
CA GLU A 288 0.13 6.48 25.23
C GLU A 288 -0.97 7.39 25.74
N ASP A 289 -0.95 8.67 25.38
CA ASP A 289 -2.05 9.58 25.65
C ASP A 289 -3.27 9.25 24.78
N ARG A 290 -4.47 9.33 25.38
CA ARG A 290 -5.71 8.98 24.71
C ARG A 290 -6.03 9.94 23.56
N ASP A 291 -5.93 11.23 23.81
CA ASP A 291 -6.36 12.24 22.86
C ASP A 291 -5.36 12.32 21.70
N GLU A 292 -4.07 12.17 21.98
CA GLU A 292 -3.04 12.01 20.94
C GLU A 292 -3.29 10.78 20.05
N ARG A 293 -3.69 9.62 20.63
CA ARG A 293 -4.05 8.44 19.83
C ARG A 293 -5.26 8.69 18.95
N VAL A 294 -6.32 9.27 19.52
CA VAL A 294 -7.58 9.51 18.80
C VAL A 294 -7.34 10.50 17.66
N ASP A 295 -6.62 11.59 17.92
CA ASP A 295 -6.24 12.58 16.92
C ASP A 295 -5.37 11.96 15.80
N TYR A 296 -4.37 11.15 16.17
CA TYR A 296 -3.55 10.43 15.21
C TYR A 296 -4.40 9.50 14.31
N LEU A 297 -5.29 8.71 14.90
CA LEU A 297 -6.15 7.78 14.17
C LEU A 297 -7.14 8.52 13.26
N GLN A 298 -7.72 9.62 13.73
CA GLN A 298 -8.67 10.43 12.98
C GLN A 298 -7.99 11.11 11.78
N LYS A 299 -6.79 11.66 11.96
CA LYS A 299 -6.03 12.31 10.88
C LYS A 299 -5.59 11.32 9.81
N ARG A 300 -5.25 10.08 10.18
CA ARG A 300 -4.65 9.12 9.26
C ARG A 300 -5.63 8.12 8.64
N TRP A 301 -6.70 7.74 9.35
CA TRP A 301 -7.72 6.77 8.90
C TRP A 301 -9.16 7.29 8.98
N PHE A 302 -9.38 8.56 9.34
CA PHE A 302 -10.70 9.21 9.27
C PHE A 302 -11.79 8.59 10.16
N PHE A 303 -11.40 7.96 11.29
CA PHE A 303 -12.35 7.44 12.27
C PHE A 303 -11.94 7.79 13.71
N THR A 304 -12.91 7.75 14.61
CA THR A 304 -12.70 7.89 16.05
C THR A 304 -12.76 6.52 16.71
N CYS A 305 -11.67 6.08 17.36
CA CYS A 305 -11.63 4.76 17.99
C CYS A 305 -12.52 4.71 19.25
N GLN A 306 -13.38 3.70 19.31
CA GLN A 306 -14.32 3.47 20.41
C GLN A 306 -13.98 2.22 21.24
N CYS A 307 -12.75 1.70 21.13
CA CYS A 307 -12.33 0.52 21.88
C CYS A 307 -12.32 0.79 23.41
N PRO A 308 -12.31 -0.26 24.25
CA PRO A 308 -12.31 -0.09 25.71
C PRO A 308 -11.21 0.84 26.24
N LYS A 309 -9.99 0.79 25.67
CA LYS A 309 -8.87 1.67 26.05
C LYS A 309 -9.13 3.17 25.73
N CYS A 310 -9.98 3.47 24.76
CA CYS A 310 -10.36 4.85 24.40
C CYS A 310 -11.72 5.28 25.00
N ALA A 311 -12.53 4.32 25.46
CA ALA A 311 -13.79 4.59 26.14
C ALA A 311 -13.58 5.05 27.60
N THR A 312 -12.47 4.67 28.23
CA THR A 312 -12.06 5.15 29.54
C THR A 312 -11.28 6.46 29.40
N THR A 313 -11.68 7.49 30.14
CA THR A 313 -11.00 8.80 30.25
C THR A 313 -9.62 8.69 30.84
#